data_AF-A0A3S0UBC4-F1
#
_entry.id   AF-A0A3S0UBC4-F1
#
_cell.length_a   1.000
_cell.length_b   1.000
_cell.length_c   1.000
_cell.angle_alpha   90.00
_cell.angle_beta   90.00
_cell.angle_gamma   90.00
#
_symmetry.space_group_name_H-M   'P 1'
#
loop_
_entity.id
_entity.type
_entity.pdbx_description
1 polymer ?
#
loop_
_entity_poly.entity_id
_entity_poly.type
_entity_poly.pdbx_seq_one_letter_code
_entity_poly.pdbx_strand_id
1 'polypeptide(L)'
;MFYPRGVVELSPVHAVPLWISEAVSTVAAGWPSPADDYLEGPIDLSERLMPRPAATFLVRASGWSMKGAGISDGDMLIVERGRTAVDGQIVIAVVDGEFLVKTLRSSGRRPRLVAAHPDFPDIPLLGREVVIWGVVCWVLHKTI
;
A
#
# COMPACT_ATOMS: atom_id res chain seq x y z
N MET A 1 1.67 2.29 -23.75
CA MET A 1 2.63 2.15 -22.64
C MET A 1 2.63 0.67 -22.28
N PHE A 2 3.72 -0.04 -22.57
CA PHE A 2 3.82 -1.49 -22.41
C PHE A 2 4.31 -1.79 -20.99
N TYR A 3 3.54 -2.54 -20.20
CA TYR A 3 4.06 -3.13 -18.97
C TYR A 3 4.75 -4.47 -19.32
N PRO A 4 5.96 -4.74 -18.78
CA PRO A 4 6.67 -5.98 -19.08
C PRO A 4 5.88 -7.19 -18.54
N ARG A 5 5.67 -8.20 -19.40
CA ARG A 5 4.99 -9.48 -19.12
C ARG A 5 5.85 -10.44 -18.28
N GLY A 6 6.28 -10.00 -17.11
CA GLY A 6 6.93 -10.86 -16.12
C GLY A 6 5.89 -11.43 -15.16
N VAL A 7 5.84 -12.75 -14.98
CA VAL A 7 5.15 -13.36 -13.85
C VAL A 7 5.88 -12.90 -12.58
N VAL A 8 5.31 -11.94 -11.86
CA VAL A 8 5.87 -11.49 -10.58
C VAL A 8 5.45 -12.50 -9.52
N GLU A 9 6.37 -13.38 -9.13
CA GLU A 9 6.16 -14.24 -7.97
C GLU A 9 6.40 -13.42 -6.69
N LEU A 10 5.32 -13.12 -5.97
CA LEU A 10 5.38 -12.42 -4.69
C LEU A 10 5.37 -13.46 -3.58
N SER A 11 6.45 -13.52 -2.79
CA SER A 11 6.56 -14.40 -1.63
C SER A 11 6.08 -13.67 -0.35
N PRO A 12 5.43 -14.37 0.60
CA PRO A 12 5.05 -13.78 1.87
C PRO A 12 6.27 -13.29 2.66
N VAL A 13 6.08 -12.27 3.48
CA VAL A 13 7.15 -11.82 4.38
C VAL A 13 7.36 -12.84 5.48
N HIS A 14 8.60 -13.28 5.68
CA HIS A 14 9.00 -13.92 6.92
C HIS A 14 9.26 -12.83 7.97
N ALA A 15 8.27 -12.56 8.82
CA ALA A 15 8.41 -11.57 9.89
C ALA A 15 9.23 -12.17 11.04
N VAL A 16 10.44 -11.65 11.24
CA VAL A 16 11.13 -11.70 12.52
C VAL A 16 10.69 -10.49 13.35
N PRO A 17 10.53 -10.60 14.68
CA PRO A 17 10.17 -9.46 15.52
C PRO A 17 11.19 -8.33 15.34
N LEU A 18 10.72 -7.14 14.98
CA LEU A 18 11.56 -5.94 14.89
C LEU A 18 11.17 -5.01 16.03
N TRP A 19 11.80 -5.22 17.17
CA TRP A 19 11.66 -4.38 18.34
C TRP A 19 12.36 -3.05 18.09
N ILE A 20 11.61 -1.95 18.15
CA ILE A 20 12.16 -0.61 18.09
C ILE A 20 11.73 0.13 19.36
N SER A 21 12.69 0.79 20.01
CA SER A 21 12.39 1.72 21.08
C SER A 21 11.68 2.94 20.48
N GLU A 22 10.45 3.19 20.91
CA GLU A 22 9.70 4.35 20.44
C GLU A 22 10.25 5.63 21.07
N ALA A 23 10.43 6.67 20.26
CA ALA A 23 10.56 8.03 20.76
C ALA A 23 9.15 8.62 20.84
N VAL A 24 8.47 8.43 21.97
CA VAL A 24 7.12 8.96 22.21
C VAL A 24 7.22 10.43 22.60
N SER A 25 7.61 11.26 21.64
CA SER A 25 7.11 12.62 21.60
C SER A 25 6.45 12.77 20.25
N THR A 26 5.21 13.27 20.21
CA THR A 26 4.70 13.78 18.95
C THR A 26 5.59 14.96 18.59
N VAL A 27 6.59 14.73 17.73
CA VAL A 27 7.36 15.83 17.16
C VAL A 27 6.41 16.53 16.22
N ALA A 28 5.82 17.62 16.70
CA ALA A 28 5.10 18.53 15.83
C ALA A 28 6.01 18.84 14.65
N ALA A 29 5.46 18.90 13.43
CA ALA A 29 6.19 19.44 12.30
C ALA A 29 6.52 20.96 12.48
N GLY A 30 6.22 21.53 13.67
CA GLY A 30 6.54 22.86 14.17
C GLY A 30 7.04 22.79 15.63
N TRP A 31 6.98 23.91 16.37
CA TRP A 31 7.62 24.04 17.69
C TRP A 31 7.05 23.06 18.74
N PRO A 32 7.89 22.17 19.32
CA PRO A 32 7.43 21.25 20.35
C PRO A 32 7.33 21.97 21.70
N SER A 33 6.21 21.75 22.40
CA SER A 33 6.05 22.18 23.79
C SER A 33 6.70 21.15 24.73
N PRO A 34 7.50 21.56 25.73
CA PRO A 34 8.40 20.67 26.49
C PRO A 34 7.72 19.77 27.54
N ALA A 35 6.41 19.55 27.47
CA ALA A 35 5.63 19.11 28.63
C ALA A 35 5.18 17.64 28.65
N ASP A 36 5.43 16.83 27.62
CA ASP A 36 4.95 15.44 27.58
C ASP A 36 6.12 14.45 27.52
N ASP A 37 6.81 14.29 28.66
CA ASP A 37 7.59 13.09 28.93
C ASP A 37 6.66 12.08 29.63
N TYR A 38 6.11 11.11 28.89
CA TYR A 38 5.53 9.93 29.53
C TYR A 38 5.76 8.62 28.76
N LEU A 39 6.12 7.63 29.56
CA LEU A 39 6.57 6.27 29.26
C LEU A 39 5.52 5.41 28.52
N GLU A 40 5.81 5.00 27.29
CA GLU A 40 5.29 3.76 26.71
C GLU A 40 6.44 2.76 26.44
N GLY A 41 6.13 1.47 26.50
CA GLY A 41 7.11 0.38 26.30
C GLY A 41 7.59 0.27 24.85
N PRO A 42 8.52 -0.67 24.55
CA PRO A 42 8.99 -0.88 23.18
C PRO A 42 7.83 -1.27 22.25
N ILE A 43 7.77 -0.66 21.05
CA ILE A 43 6.82 -1.03 20.00
C ILE A 43 7.41 -2.15 19.14
N ASP A 44 6.62 -3.20 18.89
CA ASP A 44 6.87 -4.13 17.79
C ASP A 44 6.19 -3.61 16.51
N LEU A 45 7.00 -3.09 15.58
CA LEU A 45 6.49 -2.62 14.29
C LEU A 45 5.97 -3.77 13.44
N SER A 46 6.50 -4.99 13.60
CA SER A 46 6.04 -6.15 12.86
C SER A 46 4.59 -6.47 13.23
N GLU A 47 4.26 -6.48 14.52
CA GLU A 47 2.88 -6.70 14.97
C GLU A 47 1.95 -5.57 14.52
N ARG A 48 2.39 -4.31 14.64
CA ARG A 48 1.57 -3.14 14.32
C ARG A 48 1.29 -2.99 12.82
N LEU A 49 2.31 -3.20 11.99
CA LEU A 49 2.20 -3.03 10.54
C LEU A 49 1.72 -4.30 9.83
N MET A 50 2.01 -5.48 10.40
CA MET A 50 1.79 -6.78 9.78
C MET A 50 1.10 -7.75 10.76
N PRO A 51 -0.14 -7.48 11.20
CA PRO A 51 -0.84 -8.32 12.17
C PRO A 51 -1.11 -9.74 11.67
N ARG A 52 -1.01 -9.97 10.35
CA ARG A 52 -1.16 -11.30 9.71
C ARG A 52 0.04 -11.60 8.80
N PRO A 53 1.25 -11.88 9.34
CA PRO A 53 2.48 -11.98 8.54
C PRO A 53 2.39 -12.98 7.37
N ALA A 54 1.75 -14.13 7.57
CA ALA A 54 1.56 -15.15 6.54
C ALA A 54 0.71 -14.70 5.34
N ALA A 55 -0.05 -13.61 5.51
CA ALA A 55 -0.87 -12.99 4.47
C ALA A 55 -0.38 -11.59 4.08
N THR A 56 0.78 -11.16 4.58
CA THR A 56 1.34 -9.83 4.32
C THR A 56 2.53 -9.93 3.37
N PHE A 57 2.57 -9.00 2.41
CA PHE A 57 3.56 -8.94 1.35
C PHE A 57 4.13 -7.53 1.25
N LEU A 58 5.43 -7.45 0.96
CA LEU A 58 6.09 -6.20 0.61
C LEU A 58 6.19 -6.10 -0.91
N VAL A 59 5.67 -5.02 -1.48
CA VAL A 59 5.68 -4.80 -2.93
C VAL A 59 6.26 -3.44 -3.23
N ARG A 60 7.25 -3.38 -4.13
CA ARG A 60 7.80 -2.12 -4.60
C ARG A 60 6.89 -1.50 -5.65
N ALA A 61 6.42 -0.28 -5.40
CA ALA A 61 5.69 0.51 -6.37
C ALA A 61 6.62 0.92 -7.53
N SER A 62 6.08 0.91 -8.73
CA SER A 62 6.77 1.40 -9.93
C SER A 62 5.88 2.33 -10.74
N GLY A 63 6.45 3.45 -11.16
CA GLY A 63 5.78 4.52 -11.90
C GLY A 63 5.07 5.53 -11.00
N TRP A 64 4.39 6.48 -11.66
CA TRP A 64 3.91 7.71 -11.03
C TRP A 64 2.38 7.83 -10.97
N SER A 65 1.66 6.81 -11.45
CA SER A 65 0.20 6.82 -11.57
C SER A 65 -0.55 7.01 -10.25
N MET A 66 0.12 6.80 -9.12
CA MET A 66 -0.47 6.93 -7.78
C MET A 66 0.13 8.09 -6.95
N LYS A 67 0.85 9.02 -7.60
CA LYS A 67 1.55 10.13 -6.93
C LYS A 67 0.63 11.01 -6.09
N GLY A 68 -0.57 11.33 -6.58
CA GLY A 68 -1.56 12.11 -5.83
C GLY A 68 -2.16 11.39 -4.62
N ALA A 69 -1.92 10.08 -4.48
CA ALA A 69 -2.26 9.29 -3.30
C ALA A 69 -1.06 9.08 -2.37
N GLY A 70 0.05 9.79 -2.60
CA GLY A 70 1.27 9.67 -1.79
C GLY A 70 2.12 8.44 -2.09
N ILE A 71 1.88 7.75 -3.22
CA ILE A 71 2.69 6.61 -3.67
C ILE A 71 3.58 7.07 -4.82
N SER A 72 4.88 7.12 -4.56
CA SER A 72 5.92 7.47 -5.52
C SER A 72 6.59 6.23 -6.11
N ASP A 73 7.30 6.43 -7.22
CA ASP A 73 8.14 5.39 -7.80
C ASP A 73 9.20 4.94 -6.78
N GLY A 74 9.33 3.63 -6.59
CA GLY A 74 10.29 3.03 -5.65
C GLY A 74 9.76 2.82 -4.23
N ASP A 75 8.59 3.35 -3.87
CA ASP A 75 7.99 3.17 -2.53
C ASP A 75 7.72 1.71 -2.21
N MET A 76 7.81 1.37 -0.93
CA MET A 76 7.48 0.03 -0.46
C MET A 76 6.05 0.00 0.06
N LEU A 77 5.23 -0.89 -0.48
CA LEU A 77 3.85 -1.10 -0.10
C LEU A 77 3.75 -2.32 0.80
N ILE A 78 3.06 -2.19 1.94
CA ILE A 78 2.64 -3.34 2.74
C ILE A 78 1.25 -3.72 2.28
N VAL A 79 1.12 -4.95 1.79
CA VAL A 79 -0.09 -5.45 1.11
C VAL A 79 -0.60 -6.68 1.84
N GLU A 80 -1.89 -6.68 2.17
CA GLU A 80 -2.56 -7.83 2.76
C GLU A 80 -3.35 -8.61 1.72
N ARG A 81 -3.03 -9.89 1.59
CA ARG A 81 -3.77 -10.85 0.76
C ARG A 81 -4.95 -11.44 1.53
N GLY A 82 -6.01 -11.78 0.80
CA GLY A 82 -7.22 -12.39 1.36
C GLY A 82 -8.14 -11.43 2.14
N ARG A 83 -7.78 -10.14 2.21
CA ARG A 83 -8.69 -9.10 2.70
C ARG A 83 -9.66 -8.71 1.58
N THR A 84 -10.96 -8.67 1.88
CA THR A 84 -11.96 -8.16 0.92
C THR A 84 -11.75 -6.67 0.72
N ALA A 85 -11.43 -6.26 -0.51
CA ALA A 85 -11.28 -4.86 -0.86
C ALA A 85 -12.64 -4.16 -0.90
N VAL A 86 -12.70 -2.95 -0.34
CA VAL A 86 -13.89 -2.08 -0.37
C VAL A 86 -13.64 -0.83 -1.22
N ASP A 87 -14.71 -0.13 -1.59
CA ASP A 87 -14.63 1.10 -2.39
C ASP A 87 -13.70 2.14 -1.72
N GLY A 88 -12.90 2.80 -2.55
CA GLY A 88 -11.96 3.84 -2.13
C GLY A 88 -10.61 3.32 -1.63
N GLN A 89 -10.46 2.02 -1.42
CA GLN A 89 -9.17 1.45 -1.00
C GLN A 89 -8.17 1.36 -2.15
N ILE A 90 -6.88 1.51 -1.82
CA ILE A 90 -5.80 1.22 -2.76
C ILE A 90 -5.56 -0.28 -2.77
N VAL A 91 -5.56 -0.86 -3.96
CA VAL A 91 -5.42 -2.30 -4.18
C VAL A 91 -4.31 -2.59 -5.15
N ILE A 92 -3.73 -3.79 -5.00
CA ILE A 92 -3.02 -4.44 -6.09
C ILE A 92 -4.04 -5.30 -6.83
N ALA A 93 -4.23 -5.01 -8.11
CA ALA A 93 -5.08 -5.78 -9.00
C ALA A 93 -4.25 -6.37 -10.15
N VAL A 94 -4.58 -7.57 -10.56
CA VAL A 94 -4.12 -8.16 -11.82
C VAL A 94 -5.23 -7.92 -12.84
N VAL A 95 -4.95 -7.15 -13.88
CA VAL A 95 -5.90 -6.86 -14.97
C VAL A 95 -5.28 -7.34 -16.27
N ASP A 96 -5.96 -8.28 -16.94
CA ASP A 96 -5.48 -8.88 -18.20
C ASP A 96 -4.03 -9.42 -18.10
N GLY A 97 -3.69 -9.98 -16.93
CA GLY A 97 -2.37 -10.53 -16.61
C GLY A 97 -1.33 -9.53 -16.08
N GLU A 98 -1.66 -8.24 -15.97
CA GLU A 98 -0.72 -7.20 -15.53
C GLU A 98 -1.03 -6.72 -14.10
N PHE A 99 0.01 -6.64 -13.26
CA PHE A 99 -0.10 -6.09 -11.92
C PHE A 99 -0.18 -4.57 -11.93
N LEU A 100 -1.20 -4.03 -11.26
CA LEU A 100 -1.47 -2.60 -11.17
C LEU A 100 -1.76 -2.21 -9.73
N VAL A 101 -1.22 -1.06 -9.30
CA VAL A 101 -1.59 -0.40 -8.04
C VAL A 101 -2.54 0.75 -8.38
N LYS A 102 -3.77 0.71 -7.87
CA LYS A 102 -4.82 1.71 -8.15
C LYS A 102 -5.82 1.81 -7.01
N THR A 103 -6.60 2.89 -6.96
CA THR A 103 -7.75 3.00 -6.08
C THR A 103 -8.94 2.23 -6.67
N LEU A 104 -9.49 1.29 -5.93
CA LEU A 104 -10.70 0.57 -6.33
C LEU A 104 -11.92 1.48 -6.20
N ARG A 105 -12.66 1.65 -7.29
CA ARG A 105 -14.01 2.21 -7.26
C ARG A 105 -15.01 1.15 -7.66
N SER A 106 -15.64 0.53 -6.68
CA SER A 106 -16.63 -0.53 -6.84
C SER A 106 -18.06 -0.07 -6.53
N SER A 107 -18.23 1.05 -5.81
CA SER A 107 -19.54 1.66 -5.54
C SER A 107 -20.06 2.37 -6.78
N GLY A 108 -20.97 1.73 -7.51
CA GLY A 108 -21.68 2.30 -8.65
C GLY A 108 -22.01 1.29 -9.73
N ARG A 109 -22.53 1.77 -10.86
CA ARG A 109 -22.90 0.90 -12.01
C ARG A 109 -21.71 0.40 -12.82
N ARG A 110 -20.53 1.01 -12.66
CA ARG A 110 -19.33 0.73 -13.47
C ARG A 110 -18.09 0.65 -12.58
N PRO A 111 -17.70 -0.57 -12.15
CA PRO A 111 -16.50 -0.74 -11.35
C PRO A 111 -15.25 -0.41 -12.18
N ARG A 112 -14.30 0.29 -11.57
CA ARG A 112 -13.08 0.77 -12.23
C ARG A 112 -11.93 0.90 -11.24
N LEU A 113 -10.71 0.89 -11.76
CA LEU A 113 -9.50 1.23 -11.04
C LEU A 113 -9.09 2.65 -11.41
N VAL A 114 -8.91 3.50 -10.41
CA VAL A 114 -8.66 4.93 -10.56
C VAL A 114 -7.19 5.21 -10.24
N ALA A 115 -6.54 5.95 -11.13
CA ALA A 115 -5.20 6.48 -10.88
C ALA A 115 -5.30 7.77 -10.07
N ALA A 116 -4.32 8.03 -9.21
CA ALA A 116 -4.20 9.31 -8.50
C ALA A 116 -3.29 10.27 -9.26
N HIS A 117 -3.39 10.30 -10.59
CA HIS A 117 -2.58 11.15 -11.46
C HIS A 117 -3.37 11.52 -12.72
N PRO A 118 -3.46 12.81 -13.11
CA PRO A 118 -4.29 13.26 -14.24
C PRO A 118 -3.98 12.59 -15.59
N ASP A 119 -2.69 12.34 -15.85
CA ASP A 119 -2.24 11.75 -17.12
C ASP A 119 -2.53 10.24 -17.26
N PHE A 120 -3.07 9.59 -16.22
CA PHE A 120 -3.34 8.16 -16.22
C PHE A 120 -4.86 7.94 -16.16
N PRO A 121 -5.48 7.42 -17.23
CA PRO A 121 -6.92 7.24 -17.27
C PRO A 121 -7.40 6.11 -16.34
N ASP A 122 -8.66 6.22 -15.91
CA ASP A 122 -9.36 5.16 -15.20
C ASP A 122 -9.44 3.88 -16.03
N ILE A 123 -9.26 2.73 -15.38
CA ILE A 123 -9.30 1.42 -16.03
C ILE A 123 -10.65 0.75 -15.69
N PRO A 124 -11.59 0.65 -16.64
CA PRO A 124 -12.86 -0.03 -16.41
C PRO A 124 -12.63 -1.53 -16.22
N LEU A 125 -13.31 -2.13 -15.25
CA LEU A 125 -13.16 -3.57 -14.94
C LEU A 125 -14.12 -4.46 -15.74
N LEU A 126 -15.19 -3.89 -16.29
CA LEU A 126 -16.19 -4.66 -17.03
C LEU A 126 -15.59 -5.21 -18.34
N GLY A 127 -15.76 -6.51 -18.57
CA GLY A 127 -15.28 -7.18 -19.79
C GLY A 127 -13.78 -7.50 -19.80
N ARG A 128 -13.11 -7.38 -18.65
CA ARG A 128 -11.69 -7.73 -18.47
C ARG A 128 -11.54 -8.90 -17.51
N GLU A 129 -10.41 -9.58 -17.59
CA GLU A 129 -10.00 -10.52 -16.55
C GLU A 129 -9.40 -9.72 -15.39
N VAL A 130 -10.03 -9.78 -14.21
CA VAL A 130 -9.64 -8.95 -13.07
C VAL A 130 -9.58 -9.80 -11.81
N VAL A 131 -8.43 -9.76 -11.15
CA VAL A 131 -8.23 -10.36 -9.83
C VAL A 131 -7.73 -9.28 -8.88
N ILE A 132 -8.48 -8.99 -7.82
CA ILE A 132 -7.95 -8.19 -6.70
C ILE A 132 -7.00 -9.07 -5.91
N TRP A 133 -5.70 -8.81 -6.06
CA TRP A 133 -4.65 -9.63 -5.48
C TRP A 133 -4.47 -9.33 -3.99
N GLY A 134 -4.56 -8.06 -3.60
CA GLY A 134 -4.45 -7.64 -2.20
C GLY A 134 -4.79 -6.17 -1.98
N VAL A 135 -4.95 -5.81 -0.72
CA VAL A 135 -5.24 -4.43 -0.28
C VAL A 135 -3.96 -3.81 0.26
N VAL A 136 -3.64 -2.59 -0.18
CA VAL A 136 -2.50 -1.83 0.34
C VAL A 136 -2.89 -1.26 1.71
N CYS A 137 -2.18 -1.67 2.76
CA CYS A 137 -2.40 -1.22 4.13
C CYS A 137 -1.48 -0.05 4.51
N TRP A 138 -0.24 -0.05 4.02
CA TRP A 138 0.75 0.99 4.31
C TRP A 138 1.60 1.34 3.11
N VAL A 139 2.07 2.58 3.08
CA VAL A 139 3.06 3.08 2.12
C VAL A 139 4.26 3.55 2.91
N LEU A 140 5.42 2.96 2.63
CA LEU A 140 6.70 3.33 3.21
C LEU A 140 7.47 4.12 2.15
N HIS A 141 7.50 5.43 2.35
CA HIS A 141 8.20 6.37 1.47
C HIS A 141 9.59 6.68 2.04
N LYS A 142 10.64 6.40 1.27
CA LYS A 142 12.01 6.71 1.65
C LYS A 142 12.37 8.12 1.17
N THR A 143 12.68 9.02 2.10
CA THR A 143 12.94 10.44 1.78
C THR A 143 14.41 10.79 1.58
N ILE A 144 15.34 9.89 1.93
CA ILE A 144 16.81 10.08 1.87
C ILE A 144 17.51 8.84 1.34
#